data_AF-A0A4Q1D1A6-F1
#
_entry.id   AF-A0A4Q1D1A6-F1
#
_cell.length_a   1.000
_cell.length_b   1.000
_cell.length_c   1.000
_cell.angle_alpha   90.00
_cell.angle_beta   90.00
_cell.angle_gamma   90.00
#
_symmetry.space_group_name_H-M   'P 1'
#
loop_
_entity.id
_entity.type
_entity.pdbx_description
1 polymer ?
#
loop_
_entity_poly.entity_id
_entity_poly.type
_entity_poly.pdbx_seq_one_letter_code
_entity_poly.pdbx_strand_id
1 'polypeptide(L)'
;MRQLLAIFLFTAFLAQTFSKAFVVVDYYANTAAFAQNCVNKSRPSMHCNGKCQMMKKMEQQQKKDAENERKAGPKLEVISSKAFFASVSFYATGTAASFFTYNDNAVFDRAISVFHPPAIS
;
A
#
# COMPACT_ATOMS: atom_id res chain seq x y z
N MET A 1 -15.70 20.47 31.25
CA MET A 1 -15.92 20.22 29.81
C MET A 1 -14.82 19.34 29.19
N ARG A 2 -13.55 19.78 29.12
CA ARG A 2 -12.47 19.01 28.46
C ARG A 2 -12.25 17.59 29.03
N GLN A 3 -12.35 17.43 30.35
CA GLN A 3 -12.22 16.13 31.01
C GLN A 3 -13.41 15.19 30.76
N LEU A 4 -14.63 15.72 30.72
CA LEU A 4 -15.83 14.94 30.39
C LEU A 4 -15.77 14.43 28.95
N LEU A 5 -15.33 15.27 28.02
CA LEU A 5 -15.08 14.87 26.64
C LEU A 5 -14.01 13.78 26.54
N ALA A 6 -12.90 13.93 27.28
CA ALA A 6 -11.86 12.90 27.31
C ALA A 6 -12.40 11.56 27.84
N ILE A 7 -13.13 11.57 28.96
CA ILE A 7 -13.74 10.37 29.55
C ILE A 7 -14.70 9.72 28.53
N PHE A 8 -15.55 10.50 27.89
CA PHE A 8 -16.47 10.01 26.87
C PHE A 8 -15.75 9.37 25.67
N LEU A 9 -14.68 9.99 25.18
CA LEU A 9 -13.89 9.42 24.08
C LEU A 9 -13.18 8.13 24.49
N PHE A 10 -12.63 8.08 25.71
CA PHE A 10 -12.00 6.88 26.25
C PHE A 10 -13.01 5.73 26.40
N THR A 11 -14.21 6.00 26.94
CA THR A 11 -15.24 4.96 27.08
C THR A 11 -15.77 4.49 25.73
N ALA A 12 -15.95 5.41 24.76
CA ALA A 12 -16.33 5.05 23.39
C ALA A 12 -15.28 4.15 22.71
N PHE A 13 -13.99 4.48 22.86
CA PHE A 13 -12.90 3.67 22.31
C PHE A 13 -12.84 2.27 22.95
N LEU A 14 -12.99 2.18 24.26
CA LEU A 14 -13.08 0.89 24.95
C LEU A 14 -14.29 0.09 24.47
N ALA A 15 -15.45 0.73 24.34
CA ALA A 15 -16.67 0.07 23.86
C ALA A 15 -16.51 -0.53 22.46
N GLN A 16 -15.71 0.09 21.58
CA GLN A 16 -15.38 -0.44 20.26
C GLN A 16 -14.63 -1.78 20.34
N THR A 17 -13.66 -1.89 21.26
CA THR A 17 -12.89 -3.12 21.51
C THR A 17 -13.77 -4.26 22.04
N PHE A 18 -14.78 -3.92 22.86
CA PHE A 18 -15.68 -4.90 23.46
C PHE A 18 -16.97 -5.14 22.66
N SER A 19 -17.02 -4.82 21.36
CA SER A 19 -18.20 -5.06 20.50
C SER A 19 -18.71 -6.51 20.55
N LYS A 20 -17.82 -7.50 20.68
CA LYS A 20 -18.17 -8.91 20.83
C LYS A 20 -18.82 -9.23 22.19
N ALA A 21 -18.49 -8.48 23.24
CA ALA A 21 -19.07 -8.69 24.57
C ALA A 21 -20.59 -8.50 24.56
N PHE A 22 -21.11 -7.61 23.71
CA PHE A 22 -22.55 -7.44 23.54
C PHE A 22 -23.26 -8.72 23.09
N VAL A 23 -22.66 -9.55 22.23
CA VAL A 23 -23.26 -10.83 21.81
C VAL A 23 -23.32 -11.84 22.96
N VAL A 24 -22.31 -11.82 23.85
CA VAL A 24 -22.31 -12.65 25.06
C VAL A 24 -23.40 -12.19 26.02
N VAL A 25 -23.48 -10.88 26.27
CA VAL A 25 -24.51 -10.29 27.13
C VAL A 25 -25.91 -10.58 26.58
N ASP A 26 -26.15 -10.43 25.28
CA ASP A 26 -27.40 -10.79 24.61
C ASP A 26 -27.77 -12.27 24.83
N TYR A 27 -26.79 -13.17 24.73
CA TYR A 27 -26.99 -14.59 25.00
C TYR A 27 -27.39 -14.88 26.44
N TYR A 28 -26.74 -14.25 27.43
CA TYR A 28 -27.09 -14.46 28.84
C TYR A 28 -28.41 -13.78 29.22
N ALA A 29 -28.72 -12.62 28.65
CA ALA A 29 -29.98 -11.93 28.85
C ALA A 29 -31.17 -12.71 28.25
N ASN A 30 -30.96 -13.42 27.14
CA ASN A 30 -32.03 -14.15 26.46
C ASN A 30 -31.60 -15.53 25.94
N THR A 31 -31.12 -16.40 26.83
CA THR A 31 -30.66 -17.75 26.45
C THR A 31 -31.78 -18.58 25.79
N ALA A 32 -33.04 -18.38 26.19
CA ALA A 32 -34.18 -19.08 25.62
C ALA A 32 -34.33 -18.85 24.11
N ALA A 33 -34.18 -17.61 23.63
CA ALA A 33 -34.26 -17.30 22.21
C ALA A 33 -33.16 -18.00 21.39
N PHE A 34 -31.95 -18.11 21.95
CA PHE A 34 -30.86 -18.84 21.30
C PHE A 34 -31.09 -20.36 21.33
N ALA A 35 -31.61 -20.89 22.43
CA ALA A 35 -31.95 -22.30 22.56
C ALA A 35 -33.08 -22.73 21.61
N GLN A 36 -34.05 -21.85 21.34
CA GLN A 36 -35.11 -22.09 20.36
C GLN A 36 -34.58 -22.35 18.95
N ASN A 37 -33.47 -21.73 18.55
CA ASN A 37 -32.85 -21.93 17.24
C ASN A 37 -31.65 -22.89 17.27
N CYS A 38 -31.43 -23.61 18.37
CA CYS A 38 -30.29 -24.52 18.51
C CYS A 38 -30.37 -25.69 17.50
N VAL A 39 -29.30 -25.93 16.75
CA VAL A 39 -29.22 -27.06 15.80
C VAL A 39 -28.96 -28.40 16.49
N ASN A 40 -28.40 -28.37 17.71
CA ASN A 40 -28.06 -29.54 18.50
C ASN A 40 -29.21 -29.99 19.43
N LYS A 41 -30.46 -29.60 19.17
CA LYS A 41 -31.62 -30.00 19.98
C LYS A 41 -31.78 -31.51 20.10
N SER A 42 -31.42 -32.25 19.05
CA SER A 42 -31.45 -33.72 19.03
C SER A 42 -30.34 -34.38 19.85
N ARG A 43 -29.38 -33.61 20.40
CA ARG A 43 -28.24 -34.09 21.20
C ARG A 43 -28.21 -33.43 22.59
N PRO A 44 -29.17 -33.77 23.47
CA PRO A 44 -29.29 -33.13 24.79
C PRO A 44 -28.07 -33.34 25.70
N SER A 45 -27.32 -34.44 25.52
CA SER A 45 -26.08 -34.73 26.28
C SER A 45 -24.98 -33.68 26.09
N MET A 46 -25.03 -32.87 25.02
CA MET A 46 -24.03 -31.82 24.79
C MET A 46 -24.30 -30.53 25.55
N HIS A 47 -25.43 -30.41 26.25
CA HIS A 47 -25.81 -29.21 27.02
C HIS A 47 -25.56 -27.89 26.27
N CYS A 48 -25.90 -27.88 24.97
CA CYS A 48 -25.55 -26.79 24.07
C CYS A 48 -26.30 -25.50 24.40
N ASN A 49 -27.60 -25.58 24.72
CA ASN A 49 -28.42 -24.44 25.16
C ASN A 49 -28.35 -23.21 24.23
N GLY A 50 -28.18 -23.41 22.92
CA GLY A 50 -28.09 -22.30 21.96
C GLY A 50 -26.70 -21.67 21.81
N LYS A 51 -25.66 -22.17 22.51
CA LYS A 51 -24.26 -21.73 22.36
C LYS A 51 -23.77 -21.79 20.90
N CYS A 52 -24.25 -22.76 20.12
CA CYS A 52 -23.93 -22.86 18.70
C CYS A 52 -24.40 -21.61 17.90
N GLN A 53 -25.56 -21.06 18.22
CA GLN A 53 -26.09 -19.87 17.56
C GLN A 53 -25.34 -18.60 18.00
N MET A 54 -24.95 -18.52 19.28
CA MET A 54 -24.10 -17.43 19.78
C MET A 54 -22.76 -17.40 19.03
N MET A 55 -22.10 -18.55 18.92
CA MET A 55 -20.84 -18.69 18.19
C MET A 55 -20.99 -18.29 16.72
N LYS A 56 -22.05 -18.75 16.06
CA LYS A 56 -22.36 -18.38 14.67
C LYS A 56 -22.53 -16.87 14.48
N LYS A 57 -23.24 -16.18 15.39
CA LYS A 57 -23.36 -14.70 15.35
C LYS A 57 -22.00 -14.01 15.48
N MET A 58 -21.13 -14.50 16.36
CA MET A 58 -19.78 -13.93 16.55
C MET A 58 -18.91 -14.08 15.31
N GLU A 59 -18.90 -15.27 14.69
CA GLU A 59 -18.18 -15.52 13.44
C GLU A 59 -18.69 -14.63 12.30
N GLN A 60 -20.01 -14.45 12.19
CA GLN A 60 -20.59 -13.54 11.20
C GLN A 60 -20.14 -12.10 11.40
N GLN A 61 -20.08 -11.62 12.64
CA GLN A 61 -19.55 -10.28 12.92
C GLN A 61 -18.07 -10.21 12.56
N GLN A 62 -17.24 -11.20 12.92
CA GLN A 62 -15.81 -11.20 12.56
C GLN A 62 -15.60 -11.16 11.04
N LYS A 63 -16.39 -11.90 10.27
CA LYS A 63 -16.33 -11.87 8.80
C LYS A 63 -16.69 -10.49 8.24
N LYS A 64 -17.71 -9.84 8.80
CA LYS A 64 -18.08 -8.46 8.43
C LYS A 64 -17.00 -7.45 8.78
N ASP A 65 -16.38 -7.58 9.95
CA ASP A 65 -15.28 -6.71 10.38
C ASP A 65 -14.09 -6.87 9.42
N ALA A 66 -13.69 -8.10 9.10
CA ALA A 66 -12.62 -8.39 8.15
C ALA A 66 -12.94 -7.90 6.72
N GLU A 67 -14.20 -7.98 6.28
CA GLU A 67 -14.63 -7.43 4.99
C GLU A 67 -14.56 -5.89 4.98
N ASN A 68 -14.97 -5.24 6.05
CA ASN A 68 -14.88 -3.79 6.20
C ASN A 68 -13.42 -3.32 6.21
N GLU A 69 -12.53 -4.04 6.91
CA GLU A 69 -11.09 -3.77 6.89
C GLU A 69 -10.49 -3.91 5.47
N ARG A 70 -10.93 -4.91 4.69
CA ARG A 70 -10.50 -5.07 3.30
C ARG A 70 -10.99 -3.94 2.39
N LYS A 71 -12.22 -3.44 2.59
CA LYS A 71 -12.76 -2.28 1.85
C LYS A 71 -12.11 -0.97 2.27
N ALA A 72 -11.64 -0.87 3.52
CA ALA A 72 -10.88 0.24 4.06
C ALA A 72 -9.36 0.11 3.86
N GLY A 73 -8.88 -0.98 3.23
CA GLY A 73 -7.48 -1.17 2.87
C GLY A 73 -6.98 0.01 2.02
N PRO A 74 -5.67 0.31 2.07
CA PRO A 74 -5.14 1.54 1.51
C PRO A 74 -5.46 1.58 0.02
N LYS A 75 -6.47 2.37 -0.34
CA LYS A 75 -6.50 3.00 -1.65
C LYS A 75 -5.22 3.83 -1.63
N LEU A 76 -4.15 3.33 -2.25
CA LEU A 76 -2.93 4.11 -2.48
C LEU A 76 -3.32 5.26 -3.41
N GLU A 77 -4.03 6.24 -2.87
CA GLU A 77 -4.05 7.57 -3.42
C GLU A 77 -2.65 8.08 -3.16
N VAL A 78 -1.80 7.95 -4.17
CA VAL A 78 -0.47 8.52 -4.17
C VAL A 78 -0.67 10.00 -3.87
N ILE A 79 -0.39 10.42 -2.63
CA ILE A 79 -0.37 11.82 -2.22
C ILE A 79 0.88 12.42 -2.85
N SER A 80 0.84 12.62 -4.17
CA SER A 80 1.92 13.24 -4.93
C SER A 80 1.85 14.74 -4.67
N SER A 81 2.67 15.22 -3.73
CA SER A 81 2.91 16.63 -3.54
C SER A 81 4.25 16.99 -4.17
N LYS A 82 4.34 18.15 -4.83
CA LYS A 82 5.61 18.66 -5.40
C LYS A 82 6.74 18.78 -4.37
N ALA A 83 6.41 18.78 -3.06
CA ALA A 83 7.37 18.83 -1.97
C ALA A 83 8.17 17.54 -1.76
N PHE A 84 7.73 16.39 -2.31
CA PHE A 84 8.46 15.12 -2.19
C PHE A 84 9.68 15.00 -3.10
N PHE A 85 9.78 15.82 -4.14
CA PHE A 85 10.89 15.75 -5.10
C PHE A 85 11.85 16.92 -4.88
N ALA A 86 13.11 16.62 -4.61
CA ALA A 86 14.16 17.62 -4.55
C ALA A 86 14.40 18.21 -5.95
N SER A 87 14.19 19.51 -6.13
CA SER A 87 14.57 20.20 -7.35
C SER A 87 16.08 20.43 -7.35
N VAL A 88 16.79 19.77 -8.26
CA VAL A 88 18.23 19.99 -8.48
C VAL A 88 18.40 21.06 -9.56
N SER A 89 19.10 22.15 -9.22
CA SER A 89 19.51 23.18 -10.17
C SER A 89 20.90 22.87 -10.69
N PHE A 90 21.05 22.72 -12.01
CA PHE A 90 22.35 22.56 -12.65
C PHE A 90 22.85 23.93 -13.11
N TYR A 91 24.06 24.31 -12.68
CA TYR A 91 24.75 25.48 -13.20
C TYR A 91 25.73 25.04 -14.28
N ALA A 92 25.49 25.46 -15.52
CA ALA A 92 26.44 25.24 -16.60
C ALA A 92 27.60 26.24 -16.46
N THR A 93 28.77 25.77 -16.04
CA THR A 93 30.00 26.56 -16.16
C THR A 93 30.49 26.45 -17.59
N GLY A 94 30.20 27.47 -18.40
CA GLY A 94 30.72 27.59 -19.75
C GLY A 94 32.23 27.78 -19.71
N THR A 95 32.99 26.74 -20.07
CA THR A 95 34.42 26.90 -20.37
C THR A 95 34.54 27.29 -21.84
N ALA A 96 35.04 28.51 -22.10
CA ALA A 96 35.41 28.90 -23.44
C ALA A 96 36.63 28.09 -23.88
N ALA A 97 36.44 27.11 -24.76
CA ALA A 97 37.55 26.40 -25.37
C ALA A 97 38.23 27.32 -26.39
N SER A 98 39.47 27.70 -26.13
CA SER A 98 40.33 28.36 -27.11
C SER A 98 41.05 27.28 -27.94
N PHE A 99 40.71 27.19 -29.22
CA PHE A 99 41.43 26.33 -30.16
C PHE A 99 42.49 27.16 -30.90
N PHE A 100 43.68 26.58 -31.08
CA PHE A 100 44.71 27.16 -31.95
C PHE A 100 44.42 26.79 -33.40
N THR A 101 44.37 27.77 -34.30
CA THR A 101 44.35 27.56 -35.75
C THR A 101 45.78 27.36 -36.25
N TYR A 102 46.09 26.17 -36.76
CA TYR A 102 47.34 25.86 -37.44
C TYR A 102 47.26 26.34 -38.90
N ASN A 103 48.25 27.11 -39.35
CA ASN A 103 48.29 27.69 -40.70
C ASN A 103 49.24 26.85 -41.57
N ASP A 104 48.67 26.00 -42.42
CA ASP A 104 49.41 24.99 -43.21
C ASP A 104 49.76 25.51 -44.62
N ASN A 105 50.45 26.66 -44.69
CA ASN A 105 50.89 27.24 -45.97
C ASN A 105 52.29 26.75 -46.40
N ALA A 106 52.71 25.57 -45.94
CA ALA A 106 53.95 24.95 -46.42
C ALA A 106 53.68 24.22 -47.74
N VAL A 107 54.02 24.87 -48.86
CA VAL A 107 54.01 24.22 -50.18
C VAL A 107 55.17 23.22 -50.24
N PHE A 108 54.85 21.92 -50.23
CA PHE A 108 55.83 20.86 -50.46
C PHE A 108 55.81 20.46 -51.93
N ASP A 109 56.88 20.74 -52.67
CA ASP A 109 57.10 20.22 -54.02
C ASP A 109 57.44 18.73 -53.93
N ARG A 110 56.47 17.87 -54.29
CA ARG A 110 56.68 16.42 -54.39
C ARG A 110 56.51 15.99 -55.85
N ALA A 111 57.59 15.50 -56.45
CA ALA A 111 57.51 14.71 -57.66
C ALA A 111 56.83 13.37 -57.36
N ILE A 112 55.58 13.19 -57.80
CA ILE A 112 54.86 11.92 -57.69
C ILE A 112 55.21 11.08 -58.91
N SER A 113 55.95 9.99 -58.73
CA SER A 113 56.09 8.97 -59.78
C SER A 113 54.85 8.09 -59.78
N VAL A 114 54.03 8.19 -60.84
CA VAL A 114 52.84 7.34 -61.01
C VAL A 114 53.28 6.00 -61.58
N PHE A 115 53.36 4.99 -60.72
CA PHE A 115 53.67 3.62 -61.12
C PHE A 115 52.45 2.99 -61.80
N HIS A 116 52.58 2.59 -63.07
CA HIS A 116 51.58 1.83 -63.81
C HIS A 116 52.04 0.38 -63.96
N PRO A 117 51.22 -0.62 -63.61
CA PRO A 117 51.57 -2.02 -63.80
C PRO A 117 51.49 -2.43 -65.29
N PRO A 118 52.30 -3.41 -65.72
CA PRO A 118 52.37 -3.84 -67.11
C PRO A 118 51.06 -4.50 -67.57
N ALA A 119 50.61 -4.14 -68.77
CA ALA A 119 49.51 -4.83 -69.44
C ALA A 119 50.00 -6.19 -69.93
N ILE A 120 49.31 -7.25 -69.50
CA ILE A 120 49.51 -8.62 -69.98
C ILE A 120 48.89 -8.76 -71.38
N SER A 121 49.52 -9.60 -72.20
CA SER A 121 49.07 -10.01 -73.54
C SER A 121 47.98 -11.07 -73.48
#